data_AF-A0AAE0NX51-F1
#
_entry.id   AF-A0AAE0NX51-F1
#
_cell.length_a   1.000
_cell.length_b   1.000
_cell.length_c   1.000
_cell.angle_alpha   90.00
_cell.angle_beta   90.00
_cell.angle_gamma   90.00
#
_symmetry.space_group_name_H-M   'P 1'
#
loop_
_entity.id
_entity.type
_entity.pdbx_description
1 polymer ?
#
loop_
_entity_poly.entity_id
_entity_poly.type
_entity_poly.pdbx_seq_one_letter_code
_entity_poly.pdbx_strand_id
1 'polypeptide(L)'
;MPKNKGKGGKNRRRGKNENDNEKRELTFKEEGQEYAQVIKMLGNGRLEAMCFDGVKRLGLIRGKLRKKIWINNGDIILVSLREYQDEKGDVILKYSADEARSLKAYGELPDTAKINETDTFGPNEDGDCGFEFDEDRDSEDEDGADAGGKTVDIDDI
;
A
#
# COMPACT_ATOMS: atom_id res chain seq x y z
N MET A 1 -29.43 -16.19 -12.64
CA MET A 1 -29.04 -15.91 -11.23
C MET A 1 -27.70 -15.19 -11.22
N PRO A 2 -27.63 -13.92 -10.77
CA PRO A 2 -26.39 -13.17 -10.72
C PRO A 2 -25.52 -13.70 -9.57
N LYS A 3 -24.25 -14.03 -9.84
CA LYS A 3 -23.30 -14.45 -8.81
C LYS A 3 -22.83 -13.21 -8.03
N ASN A 4 -23.04 -13.21 -6.71
CA ASN A 4 -22.54 -12.20 -5.79
C ASN A 4 -21.03 -11.94 -5.98
N LYS A 5 -20.69 -10.82 -6.63
CA LYS A 5 -19.33 -10.24 -6.66
C LYS A 5 -19.08 -9.44 -5.38
N GLY A 6 -19.18 -10.11 -4.22
CA GLY A 6 -18.80 -9.51 -2.95
C GLY A 6 -17.29 -9.54 -2.78
N LYS A 7 -16.61 -8.38 -2.75
CA LYS A 7 -15.24 -8.19 -2.23
C LYS A 7 -15.21 -8.48 -0.71
N GLY A 8 -15.49 -9.72 -0.32
CA GLY A 8 -15.73 -10.13 1.07
C GLY A 8 -15.31 -11.57 1.33
N GLY A 9 -14.12 -11.96 0.89
CA GLY A 9 -13.54 -13.27 1.21
C GLY A 9 -12.88 -13.30 2.59
N LYS A 10 -12.79 -14.49 3.20
CA LYS A 10 -12.11 -14.76 4.49
C LYS A 10 -10.65 -14.25 4.57
N ASN A 11 -10.03 -13.92 3.44
CA ASN A 11 -8.69 -13.32 3.35
C ASN A 11 -8.67 -11.82 3.69
N ARG A 12 -9.78 -11.09 3.54
CA ARG A 12 -9.83 -9.63 3.83
C ARG A 12 -9.84 -9.33 5.34
N ARG A 13 -10.35 -10.25 6.16
CA ARG A 13 -10.43 -10.09 7.64
C ARG A 13 -9.13 -10.41 8.39
N ARG A 14 -8.04 -10.79 7.71
CA ARG A 14 -6.77 -11.18 8.37
C ARG A 14 -5.69 -10.10 8.33
N GLY A 15 -5.92 -8.96 7.67
CA GLY A 15 -4.97 -7.85 7.63
C GLY A 15 -5.08 -7.00 8.90
N LYS A 16 -4.01 -6.96 9.71
CA LYS A 16 -3.84 -5.92 10.73
C LYS A 16 -3.53 -4.63 9.97
N ASN A 17 -4.51 -3.73 9.89
CA ASN A 17 -4.35 -2.44 9.21
C ASN A 17 -3.47 -1.54 10.09
N GLU A 18 -2.16 -1.76 10.08
CA GLU A 18 -1.20 -0.80 10.64
C GLU A 18 -1.04 0.30 9.60
N ASN A 19 -1.45 1.53 9.97
CA ASN A 19 -1.36 2.70 9.12
C ASN A 19 0.12 2.97 8.83
N ASP A 20 0.58 2.56 7.65
CA ASP A 20 1.98 2.71 7.25
C ASP A 20 2.32 4.16 6.83
N ASN A 21 1.29 5.01 6.77
CA ASN A 21 1.34 6.38 6.24
C ASN A 21 1.44 7.48 7.33
N GLU A 22 1.44 7.11 8.62
CA GLU A 22 1.79 8.07 9.67
C GLU A 22 3.30 8.35 9.64
N LYS A 23 3.67 9.64 9.68
CA LYS A 23 5.06 10.10 9.74
C LYS A 23 5.75 9.42 10.92
N ARG A 24 6.67 8.51 10.63
CA ARG A 24 7.49 7.82 11.62
C ARG A 24 8.70 8.65 11.98
N GLU A 25 9.25 8.34 13.14
CA GLU A 25 10.57 8.82 13.50
C GLU A 25 11.61 8.20 12.57
N LEU A 26 12.50 9.05 12.04
CA LEU A 26 13.58 8.63 11.16
C LEU A 26 14.52 7.70 11.94
N THR A 27 14.69 6.49 11.44
CA THR A 27 15.63 5.52 12.04
C THR A 27 17.00 5.70 11.41
N PHE A 28 18.01 5.98 12.23
CA PHE A 28 19.40 6.07 11.82
C PHE A 28 20.08 4.70 11.84
N LYS A 29 21.22 4.57 11.13
CA LYS A 29 22.03 3.36 11.17
C LYS A 29 22.69 3.17 12.54
N GLU A 30 22.81 1.92 12.95
CA GLU A 30 23.54 1.50 14.15
C GLU A 30 24.82 0.75 13.77
N GLU A 31 25.63 0.38 14.77
CA GLU A 31 26.81 -0.46 14.56
C GLU A 31 26.43 -1.80 13.93
N GLY A 32 27.16 -2.20 12.87
CA GLY A 32 26.83 -3.39 12.08
C GLY A 32 25.70 -3.20 11.07
N GLN A 33 25.24 -1.96 10.85
CA GLN A 33 24.27 -1.62 9.82
C GLN A 33 24.86 -0.57 8.87
N GLU A 34 24.44 -0.58 7.61
CA GLU A 34 24.88 0.39 6.63
C GLU A 34 23.72 0.77 5.69
N TYR A 35 23.73 2.02 5.25
CA TYR A 35 22.79 2.47 4.23
C TYR A 35 23.18 1.88 2.88
N ALA A 36 22.19 1.62 2.03
CA ALA A 36 22.46 1.14 0.69
C ALA A 36 21.40 1.61 -0.31
N GLN A 37 21.79 1.66 -1.58
CA GLN A 37 20.89 1.84 -2.70
C GLN A 37 20.68 0.52 -3.44
N VAL A 38 19.44 0.17 -3.74
CA VAL A 38 19.13 -1.03 -4.53
C VAL A 38 19.56 -0.84 -5.97
N ILE A 39 20.43 -1.71 -6.49
CA ILE A 39 20.85 -1.69 -7.90
C ILE A 39 19.86 -2.50 -8.74
N LYS A 40 19.66 -3.76 -8.37
CA LYS A 40 18.83 -4.70 -9.12
C LYS A 40 18.16 -5.72 -8.22
N MET A 41 16.94 -6.10 -8.59
CA MET A 41 16.22 -7.22 -7.97
C MET A 41 16.70 -8.55 -8.59
N LEU A 42 17.06 -9.51 -7.75
CA LEU A 42 17.54 -10.83 -8.18
C LEU A 42 16.44 -11.91 -8.14
N GLY A 43 15.28 -11.59 -7.57
CA GLY A 43 14.18 -12.53 -7.37
C GLY A 43 14.35 -13.39 -6.11
N ASN A 44 13.36 -14.23 -5.81
CA ASN A 44 13.30 -15.05 -4.58
C ASN A 44 13.60 -14.26 -3.29
N GLY A 45 13.12 -13.01 -3.22
CA GLY A 45 13.36 -12.12 -2.08
C GLY A 45 14.80 -11.65 -1.90
N ARG A 46 15.63 -11.72 -2.94
CA ARG A 46 17.01 -11.22 -2.96
C ARG A 46 17.15 -10.02 -3.88
N LEU A 47 18.09 -9.16 -3.55
CA LEU A 47 18.48 -7.99 -4.34
C LEU A 47 19.99 -7.77 -4.26
N GLU A 48 20.52 -7.00 -5.19
CA GLU A 48 21.88 -6.46 -5.12
C GLU A 48 21.79 -5.00 -4.67
N ALA A 49 22.51 -4.66 -3.62
CA ALA A 49 22.57 -3.32 -3.07
C ALA A 49 23.99 -2.76 -3.15
N MET A 50 24.10 -1.48 -3.54
CA MET A 50 25.31 -0.69 -3.42
C MET A 50 25.30 -0.05 -2.04
N CYS A 51 26.12 -0.55 -1.11
CA CYS A 51 26.28 0.08 0.19
C CYS A 51 27.09 1.38 0.05
N PHE A 52 26.83 2.35 0.92
CA PHE A 52 27.53 3.64 0.89
C PHE A 52 28.97 3.56 1.46
N ASP A 53 29.38 2.38 1.93
CA ASP A 53 30.78 1.99 2.15
C ASP A 53 31.56 1.77 0.83
N GLY A 54 30.86 1.71 -0.32
CA GLY A 54 31.42 1.45 -1.65
C GLY A 54 31.37 -0.02 -2.08
N VAL A 55 30.87 -0.93 -1.24
CA VAL A 55 30.84 -2.37 -1.50
C VAL A 55 29.46 -2.78 -2.04
N LYS A 56 29.47 -3.68 -3.03
CA LYS A 56 28.24 -4.31 -3.54
C LYS A 56 27.94 -5.56 -2.73
N ARG A 57 26.75 -5.62 -2.14
CA ARG A 57 26.33 -6.73 -1.28
C ARG A 57 25.05 -7.36 -1.78
N LEU A 58 24.92 -8.67 -1.54
CA LEU A 58 23.69 -9.42 -1.76
C LEU A 58 22.76 -9.24 -0.56
N GLY A 59 21.67 -8.51 -0.76
CA GLY A 59 20.65 -8.24 0.25
C GLY A 59 19.55 -9.30 0.25
N LEU A 60 19.26 -9.89 1.40
CA LEU A 60 18.08 -10.71 1.63
C LEU A 60 16.96 -9.87 2.25
N ILE A 61 15.78 -9.82 1.61
CA ILE A 61 14.65 -9.05 2.13
C ILE A 61 14.07 -9.78 3.34
N ARG A 62 14.13 -9.15 4.52
CA ARG A 62 13.57 -9.69 5.75
C ARG A 62 12.09 -10.04 5.56
N GLY A 63 11.68 -11.20 6.08
CA GLY A 63 10.32 -11.71 5.87
C GLY A 63 9.20 -10.76 6.31
N LYS A 64 9.47 -9.88 7.29
CA LYS A 64 8.56 -8.81 7.74
C LYS A 64 8.26 -7.81 6.61
N LEU A 65 9.29 -7.41 5.86
CA LEU A 65 9.18 -6.46 4.75
C LEU A 65 8.45 -7.06 3.56
N ARG A 66 8.75 -8.33 3.21
CA ARG A 66 8.19 -9.02 2.02
C ARG A 66 6.66 -8.99 1.92
N LYS A 67 5.95 -8.88 3.05
CA LYS A 67 4.49 -8.85 3.10
C LYS A 67 3.90 -7.45 3.17
N LYS A 68 4.70 -6.45 3.56
CA LYS A 68 4.24 -5.10 3.90
C LYS A 68 4.72 -4.06 2.90
N ILE A 69 6.01 -4.10 2.56
CA ILE A 69 6.69 -3.04 1.82
C ILE A 69 7.26 -3.62 0.53
N TRP A 70 6.98 -2.91 -0.56
CA TRP A 70 7.51 -3.20 -1.88
C TRP A 70 8.80 -2.43 -2.09
N ILE A 71 9.83 -3.14 -2.56
CA ILE A 71 11.17 -2.60 -2.80
C ILE A 71 11.45 -2.68 -4.29
N ASN A 72 11.82 -1.54 -4.87
CA ASN A 72 12.15 -1.38 -6.28
C ASN A 72 13.61 -0.96 -6.45
N ASN A 73 14.07 -0.96 -7.71
CA ASN A 73 15.41 -0.51 -8.05
C ASN A 73 15.59 0.99 -7.76
N GLY A 74 16.70 1.35 -7.14
CA GLY A 74 17.07 2.71 -6.76
C GLY A 74 16.49 3.20 -5.43
N ASP A 75 15.67 2.39 -4.75
CA ASP A 75 15.21 2.68 -3.39
C ASP A 75 16.41 2.72 -2.42
N ILE A 76 16.31 3.59 -1.40
CA ILE A 76 17.26 3.66 -0.30
C ILE A 76 16.79 2.74 0.82
N ILE A 77 17.69 1.90 1.31
CA ILE A 77 17.41 0.87 2.30
C ILE A 77 18.46 0.86 3.41
N LEU A 78 18.09 0.30 4.55
CA LEU A 78 18.98 -0.01 5.66
C LEU A 78 19.33 -1.50 5.63
N VAL A 79 20.62 -1.84 5.62
CA VAL A 79 21.12 -3.21 5.53
C VAL A 79 21.85 -3.56 6.83
N SER A 80 21.49 -4.71 7.41
CA SER A 80 22.29 -5.36 8.46
C SER A 80 23.45 -6.09 7.81
N LEU A 81 24.66 -5.80 8.24
CA LEU A 81 25.86 -6.53 7.85
C LEU A 81 25.99 -7.81 8.68
N ARG A 82 26.72 -8.80 8.15
CA ARG A 82 27.08 -10.03 8.85
C ARG A 82 28.56 -10.01 9.13
N GLU A 83 28.94 -10.20 10.39
CA GLU A 83 30.35 -10.18 10.83
C GLU A 83 31.23 -11.20 10.08
N TYR A 84 30.66 -12.35 9.71
CA TYR A 84 31.39 -13.46 9.09
C TYR A 84 31.32 -13.47 7.55
N GLN A 85 30.43 -12.68 6.93
CA GLN A 85 30.26 -12.68 5.47
C GLN A 85 29.87 -11.29 4.98
N ASP A 86 30.88 -10.48 4.69
CA ASP A 86 30.74 -9.09 4.25
C ASP A 86 29.97 -8.97 2.92
N GLU A 87 30.11 -9.93 2.00
CA GLU A 87 29.41 -9.91 0.72
C GLU A 87 27.87 -10.02 0.84
N LYS A 88 27.35 -10.38 2.01
CA LYS A 88 25.91 -10.59 2.24
C LYS A 88 25.39 -9.73 3.37
N GLY A 89 24.15 -9.29 3.21
CA GLY A 89 23.44 -8.55 4.23
C GLY A 89 21.94 -8.86 4.21
N ASP A 90 21.26 -8.43 5.26
CA ASP A 90 19.82 -8.58 5.41
C ASP A 90 19.17 -7.19 5.42
N VAL A 91 18.13 -6.98 4.62
CA VAL A 91 17.44 -5.69 4.53
C VAL A 91 16.51 -5.51 5.73
N ILE A 92 16.72 -4.45 6.50
CA ILE A 92 15.97 -4.14 7.73
C ILE A 92 14.77 -3.23 7.43
N LEU A 93 15.02 -2.14 6.71
CA LEU A 93 14.07 -1.05 6.48
C LEU A 93 14.23 -0.51 5.05
N LYS A 94 13.12 -0.04 4.47
CA LYS A 94 13.11 0.81 3.28
C LYS A 94 12.79 2.23 3.72
N TYR A 95 13.55 3.20 3.24
CA TYR A 95 13.23 4.60 3.44
C TYR A 95 12.31 5.11 2.32
N SER A 96 11.36 5.96 2.70
CA SER A 96 10.61 6.77 1.74
C SER A 96 11.51 7.82 1.09
N ALA A 97 11.07 8.40 -0.03
CA ALA A 97 11.80 9.48 -0.69
C ALA A 97 12.01 10.69 0.25
N ASP A 98 11.01 11.02 1.07
CA ASP A 98 11.09 12.12 2.05
C ASP A 98 12.11 11.84 3.16
N GLU A 99 12.14 10.60 3.66
CA GLU A 99 13.10 10.14 4.65
C GLU A 99 14.52 10.14 4.08
N ALA A 100 14.70 9.71 2.83
CA ALA A 100 15.98 9.76 2.12
C ALA A 100 16.48 11.20 1.94
N ARG A 101 15.60 12.16 1.62
CA ARG A 101 15.97 13.58 1.57
C ARG A 101 16.37 14.12 2.95
N SER A 102 15.69 13.66 4.01
CA SER A 102 16.02 14.02 5.39
C SER A 102 17.41 13.47 5.77
N LEU A 103 17.69 12.20 5.48
CA LEU A 103 19.01 11.59 5.70
C LEU A 103 20.13 12.33 4.96
N LYS A 104 19.87 12.79 3.73
CA LYS A 104 20.80 13.63 3.00
C LYS A 104 21.03 14.99 3.69
N ALA A 105 19.96 15.62 4.20
CA ALA A 105 20.08 16.87 4.96
C ALA A 105 20.87 16.71 6.27
N TYR A 106 20.82 15.53 6.90
CA TYR A 106 21.63 15.18 8.07
C TYR A 106 23.09 14.85 7.74
N GLY A 107 23.46 14.70 6.46
CA GLY A 107 24.82 14.35 6.04
C GLY A 107 25.17 12.87 6.18
N GLU A 108 24.18 12.01 6.42
CA GLU A 108 24.37 10.55 6.52
C GLU A 108 24.55 9.89 5.15
N LEU A 109 24.04 10.53 4.11
CA LEU A 109 24.15 10.07 2.72
C LEU A 109 25.03 11.02 1.92
N PRO A 110 25.90 10.51 1.02
CA PRO A 110 26.68 11.37 0.15
C PRO A 110 25.77 12.14 -0.81
N ASP A 111 26.17 13.38 -1.13
CA ASP A 111 25.37 14.27 -1.98
C ASP A 111 25.10 13.72 -3.38
N THR A 112 25.92 12.79 -3.83
CA THR A 112 25.84 12.10 -5.12
C THR A 112 24.75 11.02 -5.16
N ALA A 113 24.15 10.67 -4.03
CA ALA A 113 23.07 9.68 -3.97
C ALA A 113 21.87 10.15 -4.81
N LYS A 114 21.51 9.37 -5.84
CA LYS A 114 20.34 9.62 -6.68
C LYS A 114 19.10 9.06 -5.98
N ILE A 115 18.26 9.93 -5.43
CA ILE A 115 17.00 9.52 -4.80
C ILE A 115 15.95 9.39 -5.90
N ASN A 116 15.40 8.19 -6.10
CA ASN A 116 14.29 7.99 -7.03
C ASN A 116 12.98 8.44 -6.38
N GLU A 117 12.28 9.39 -7.00
CA GLU A 117 10.91 9.78 -6.65
C GLU A 117 9.87 8.84 -7.27
N THR A 118 10.11 7.53 -7.21
CA THR A 118 9.12 6.53 -7.63
C THR A 118 8.20 6.24 -6.44
N ASP A 119 7.41 7.23 -6.05
CA ASP A 119 6.20 6.95 -5.28
C ASP A 119 5.14 6.53 -6.29
N THR A 120 5.04 5.22 -6.55
CA THR A 120 4.14 4.69 -7.59
C THR A 120 2.66 4.91 -7.25
N PHE A 121 2.31 5.33 -6.04
CA PHE A 121 0.95 5.73 -5.70
C PHE A 121 0.99 6.80 -4.61
N GLY A 122 0.67 8.04 -4.98
CA GLY A 122 0.12 8.99 -4.03
C GLY A 122 -1.07 8.38 -3.28
N PRO A 123 -1.45 8.93 -2.12
CA PRO A 123 -2.49 8.37 -1.26
C PRO A 123 -3.77 8.14 -2.06
N ASN A 124 -4.02 6.89 -2.44
CA ASN A 124 -5.22 6.38 -3.10
C ASN A 124 -5.96 7.43 -3.96
N GLU A 125 -5.53 7.66 -5.21
CA GLU A 125 -6.44 8.12 -6.27
C GLU A 125 -7.43 6.99 -6.70
N ASP A 126 -7.92 6.21 -5.73
CA ASP A 126 -9.31 5.80 -5.73
C ASP A 126 -10.08 7.02 -5.16
N GLY A 127 -10.02 8.21 -5.76
CA GLY A 127 -10.81 8.41 -6.97
C GLY A 127 -12.25 8.09 -6.63
N ASP A 128 -12.80 8.85 -5.69
CA ASP A 128 -14.21 8.99 -5.32
C ASP A 128 -15.17 8.35 -6.33
N CYS A 129 -15.42 7.05 -6.21
CA CYS A 129 -16.61 6.45 -6.77
C CYS A 129 -17.73 6.64 -5.74
N GLY A 130 -18.04 7.90 -5.47
CA GLY A 130 -19.30 8.30 -4.88
C GLY A 130 -20.39 7.70 -5.75
N PHE A 131 -21.05 6.68 -5.23
CA PHE A 131 -22.31 6.22 -5.77
C PHE A 131 -23.31 7.34 -5.48
N GLU A 132 -23.46 8.27 -6.43
CA GLU A 132 -24.58 9.19 -6.45
C GLU A 132 -25.83 8.34 -6.63
N PHE A 133 -26.56 8.16 -5.53
CA PHE A 133 -27.91 7.62 -5.57
C PHE A 133 -28.75 8.67 -6.29
N ASP A 134 -28.95 8.45 -7.59
CA ASP A 134 -29.87 9.21 -8.42
C ASP A 134 -31.28 9.01 -7.85
N GLU A 135 -31.69 9.94 -6.98
CA GLU A 135 -33.03 10.03 -6.42
C GLU A 135 -33.91 10.81 -7.39
N ASP A 136 -33.90 10.48 -8.68
CA ASP A 136 -34.84 11.00 -9.68
C ASP A 136 -35.20 9.90 -10.68
N ARG A 137 -35.88 8.86 -10.18
CA ARG A 137 -36.73 8.03 -11.04
C ARG A 137 -38.18 8.45 -10.85
N ASP A 138 -38.49 9.61 -11.40
CA ASP A 138 -39.84 9.99 -11.78
C ASP A 138 -40.31 8.99 -12.84
N SER A 139 -41.09 8.00 -12.42
CA SER A 139 -41.94 7.22 -13.32
C SER A 139 -43.38 7.49 -12.92
N GLU A 140 -43.99 8.42 -13.66
CA GLU A 140 -45.43 8.55 -13.80
C GLU A 140 -46.03 7.17 -14.07
N ASP A 141 -46.76 6.63 -13.10
CA ASP A 141 -47.75 5.58 -13.33
C ASP A 141 -49.08 6.09 -12.74
N GLU A 142 -49.90 6.67 -13.63
CA GLU A 142 -51.35 6.75 -13.44
C GLU A 142 -51.89 5.33 -13.23
N ASP A 143 -52.63 5.11 -12.13
CA ASP A 143 -53.92 4.40 -12.11
C ASP A 143 -54.36 4.14 -10.66
N GLY A 144 -54.99 5.15 -10.06
CA GLY A 144 -55.68 5.05 -8.78
C GLY A 144 -57.16 4.70 -8.96
N ALA A 145 -57.49 3.41 -9.02
CA ALA A 145 -58.87 2.91 -8.89
C ALA A 145 -59.08 2.29 -7.50
N ASP A 146 -59.45 3.12 -6.52
CA ASP A 146 -59.89 2.70 -5.18
C ASP A 146 -61.34 2.20 -5.24
N ALA A 147 -61.51 0.88 -5.12
CA ALA A 147 -62.81 0.23 -5.04
C ALA A 147 -63.39 0.36 -3.62
N GLY A 148 -63.99 1.51 -3.33
CA GLY A 148 -64.82 1.73 -2.15
C GLY A 148 -66.11 0.91 -2.22
N GLY A 149 -66.28 -0.02 -1.28
CA GLY A 149 -67.45 -0.88 -1.14
C GLY A 149 -68.76 -0.09 -1.00
N LYS A 150 -69.75 -0.46 -1.81
CA LYS A 150 -71.14 -0.05 -1.64
C LYS A 150 -71.96 -1.21 -1.11
N THR A 151 -72.73 -0.90 -0.08
CA THR A 151 -73.72 -1.72 0.60
C THR A 151 -74.73 -2.31 -0.36
N VAL A 152 -75.08 -3.57 -0.10
CA VAL A 152 -76.10 -4.32 -0.84
C VAL A 152 -77.45 -4.05 -0.17
N ASP A 153 -78.36 -3.36 -0.85
CA ASP A 153 -79.75 -3.26 -0.45
C ASP A 153 -80.51 -4.46 -1.01
N ILE A 154 -81.10 -5.25 -0.11
CA ILE A 154 -81.82 -6.49 -0.38
C ILE A 154 -83.32 -6.19 -0.29
N ASP A 155 -83.97 -5.90 -1.42
CA ASP A 155 -85.46 -5.89 -1.55
C ASP A 155 -85.91 -5.65 -3.02
N ASP A 156 -85.35 -6.38 -4.01
CA ASP A 156 -85.88 -6.33 -5.39
C ASP A 156 -85.59 -7.59 -6.23
N ILE A 157 -85.88 -8.80 -5.70
CA ILE A 157 -86.08 -10.00 -6.54
C ILE A 157 -87.24 -10.86 -6.05
#